data_AF-A0A5A5RDK6-F1
#
_entry.id   AF-A0A5A5RDK6-F1
#
_cell.length_a   1.000
_cell.length_b   1.000
_cell.length_c   1.000
_cell.angle_alpha   90.00
_cell.angle_beta   90.00
_cell.angle_gamma   90.00
#
_symmetry.space_group_name_H-M   'P 1'
#
loop_
_entity.id
_entity.type
_entity.pdbx_description
1 polymer ?
#
loop_
_entity_poly.entity_id
_entity_poly.type
_entity_poly.pdbx_seq_one_letter_code
_entity_poly.pdbx_strand_id
1 'polypeptide(L)' 'MRWATFAGDLLPTESELTEQERMRAQQERMRAQQERMRDQQERMRAEDLEALLQRYRERFGDLPE' A
#
# COMPACT_ATOMS: atom_id res chain seq x y z
N MET A 1 -27.70 28.91 -6.46
CA MET A 1 -26.71 29.95 -6.08
C MET A 1 -25.48 29.27 -5.53
N ARG A 2 -24.28 29.73 -5.89
CA ARG A 2 -22.99 29.19 -5.39
C ARG A 2 -22.35 30.23 -4.49
N TRP A 3 -21.82 29.79 -3.36
CA TRP A 3 -21.17 30.65 -2.37
C TRP A 3 -19.68 30.81 -2.72
N ALA A 4 -19.10 31.95 -2.40
CA ALA A 4 -17.69 32.23 -2.61
C ALA A 4 -17.02 32.66 -1.29
N THR A 5 -15.72 32.41 -1.16
CA THR A 5 -14.88 32.94 -0.09
C THR A 5 -14.79 34.46 -0.23
N PHE A 6 -14.32 35.13 0.83
CA PHE A 6 -14.07 36.57 0.81
C PHE A 6 -13.03 36.99 -0.25
N ALA A 7 -12.13 36.08 -0.65
CA ALA A 7 -11.15 36.29 -1.71
C ALA A 7 -11.73 36.11 -3.14
N GLY A 8 -12.99 35.69 -3.26
CA GLY A 8 -13.66 35.44 -4.54
C GLY A 8 -13.57 33.99 -5.04
N ASP A 9 -12.98 33.08 -4.27
CA ASP A 9 -12.91 31.67 -4.65
C ASP A 9 -14.26 30.98 -4.46
N LEU A 10 -14.73 30.24 -5.44
CA LEU A 10 -15.99 29.51 -5.32
C LEU A 10 -15.84 28.33 -4.36
N LEU A 11 -16.76 28.24 -3.40
CA LEU A 11 -16.83 27.07 -2.52
C LEU A 11 -17.25 25.83 -3.34
N PRO A 12 -16.66 24.66 -3.04
CA PRO A 12 -17.13 23.40 -3.59
C PRO A 12 -18.57 23.11 -3.12
N THR A 13 -19.35 22.52 -3.99
CA THR A 13 -20.65 21.95 -3.66
C THR A 13 -20.50 20.65 -2.87
N GLU A 14 -21.56 20.22 -2.18
CA GLU A 14 -21.57 18.94 -1.47
C GLU A 14 -21.27 17.75 -2.38
N SER A 15 -21.73 17.80 -3.64
CA SER A 15 -21.42 16.79 -4.64
C SER A 15 -19.91 16.77 -4.98
N GLU A 16 -19.30 17.93 -5.23
CA GLU A 16 -17.86 18.05 -5.49
C GLU A 16 -17.01 17.55 -4.30
N LEU A 17 -17.44 17.84 -3.06
CA LEU A 17 -16.78 17.30 -1.86
C LEU A 17 -16.91 15.78 -1.78
N THR A 18 -18.12 15.25 -1.99
CA THR A 18 -18.38 13.80 -1.96
C THR A 18 -17.56 13.06 -3.02
N GLU A 19 -17.48 13.60 -4.24
CA GLU A 19 -16.66 13.03 -5.31
C GLU A 19 -15.17 13.09 -4.97
N GLN A 20 -14.70 14.20 -4.39
CA GLN A 20 -13.33 14.32 -3.92
C GLN A 20 -13.01 13.27 -2.85
N GLU A 21 -13.89 13.07 -1.87
CA GLU A 21 -13.72 12.03 -0.84
C GLU A 21 -13.72 10.63 -1.44
N ARG A 22 -14.62 10.35 -2.40
CA ARG A 22 -14.64 9.06 -3.12
C ARG A 22 -13.32 8.80 -3.85
N MET A 23 -12.77 9.81 -4.54
CA MET A 23 -11.49 9.68 -5.22
C MET A 23 -10.34 9.43 -4.23
N ARG A 24 -10.33 10.13 -3.10
CA ARG A 24 -9.33 9.90 -2.03
C ARG A 24 -9.42 8.49 -1.48
N ALA A 25 -10.62 8.03 -1.11
CA ALA A 25 -10.84 6.68 -0.61
C ALA A 25 -10.45 5.60 -1.64
N GLN A 26 -10.70 5.83 -2.93
CA GLN A 26 -10.26 4.93 -3.99
C GLN A 26 -8.73 4.89 -4.11
N GLN A 27 -8.07 6.05 -4.04
CA GLN A 27 -6.62 6.14 -4.06
C GLN A 27 -5.97 5.44 -2.87
N GLU A 28 -6.52 5.62 -1.67
CA GLU A 28 -6.05 4.93 -0.45
C GLU A 28 -6.22 3.42 -0.56
N ARG A 29 -7.35 2.93 -1.09
CA ARG A 29 -7.56 1.51 -1.36
C ARG A 29 -6.53 0.94 -2.33
N MET A 30 -6.19 1.68 -3.40
CA MET A 30 -5.18 1.26 -4.36
C MET A 30 -3.79 1.16 -3.69
N ARG A 31 -3.43 2.15 -2.87
CA ARG A 31 -2.16 2.14 -2.12
C ARG A 31 -2.08 0.96 -1.15
N ALA A 32 -3.12 0.75 -0.35
CA ALA A 32 -3.19 -0.37 0.59
C ALA A 32 -3.13 -1.73 -0.13
N GLN A 33 -3.72 -1.86 -1.32
CA GLN A 33 -3.59 -3.09 -2.12
C GLN A 33 -2.17 -3.28 -2.64
N GLN A 34 -1.51 -2.21 -3.08
CA GLN A 34 -0.11 -2.27 -3.54
C GLN A 34 0.84 -2.66 -2.40
N GLU A 35 0.65 -2.10 -1.20
CA GLU A 35 1.45 -2.46 -0.02
C GLU A 35 1.25 -3.94 0.34
N ARG A 36 0.00 -4.43 0.37
CA ARG A 36 -0.27 -5.87 0.61
C ARG A 36 0.41 -6.78 -0.41
N MET A 37 0.46 -6.37 -1.68
CA MET A 37 1.15 -7.13 -2.73
C MET A 37 2.66 -7.18 -2.48
N ARG A 38 3.26 -6.05 -2.04
CA ARG A 38 4.68 -5.99 -1.69
C ARG A 38 4.99 -6.86 -0.47
N ASP A 39 4.20 -6.75 0.58
CA ASP A 39 4.35 -7.59 1.78
C ASP A 39 4.26 -9.08 1.44
N GLN A 40 3.29 -9.48 0.60
CA GLN A 40 3.19 -10.87 0.15
C GLN A 40 4.42 -11.31 -0.64
N GLN A 41 4.95 -10.45 -1.51
CA GLN A 41 6.16 -10.77 -2.28
C GLN A 41 7.39 -10.91 -1.36
N GLU A 42 7.53 -10.05 -0.36
CA GLU A 42 8.62 -10.14 0.61
C GLU A 42 8.52 -11.40 1.47
N ARG A 43 7.31 -11.77 1.90
CA ARG A 43 7.08 -13.03 2.64
C ARG A 43 7.45 -14.25 1.80
N MET A 44 7.02 -14.30 0.54
CA MET A 44 7.42 -15.40 -0.36
C MET A 44 8.93 -15.48 -0.56
N ARG A 45 9.63 -14.34 -0.67
CA ARG A 45 11.10 -14.32 -0.76
C ARG A 45 11.78 -14.78 0.51
N ALA A 46 11.25 -14.39 1.67
CA ALA A 46 11.76 -14.84 2.96
C ALA A 46 11.58 -16.34 3.13
N GLU A 47 10.40 -16.88 2.80
CA GLU A 47 10.11 -18.31 2.84
C GLU A 47 11.03 -19.12 1.90
N ASP A 48 11.28 -18.62 0.68
CA ASP A 48 12.20 -19.27 -0.27
C ASP A 48 13.65 -19.27 0.26
N LEU A 49 14.09 -18.16 0.85
CA LEU A 49 15.41 -18.07 1.46
C LEU A 49 15.54 -19.01 2.68
N GLU A 50 14.53 -19.06 3.54
CA GLU A 50 14.49 -20.00 4.67
C GLU A 50 14.56 -21.45 4.20
N ALA A 51 13.80 -21.81 3.16
CA ALA A 51 13.86 -23.15 2.57
C ALA A 51 15.24 -23.47 2.00
N LEU A 52 15.88 -22.51 1.33
CA LEU A 52 17.24 -22.66 0.81
C LEU A 52 18.26 -22.86 1.94
N LEU A 53 18.17 -22.06 3.00
CA LEU A 53 19.03 -22.16 4.18
C LEU A 53 18.82 -23.49 4.91
N GLN A 54 17.58 -23.96 5.02
CA GLN A 54 17.27 -25.26 5.61
C GLN A 54 17.91 -26.39 4.81
N ARG A 55 17.75 -26.38 3.48
CA ARG A 55 18.40 -27.36 2.61
C ARG A 55 19.93 -27.31 2.68
N TYR A 56 20.49 -26.11 2.81
CA TYR A 56 21.93 -25.93 2.99
C TYR A 56 22.39 -26.57 4.30
N ARG A 57 21.68 -26.29 5.41
CA ARG A 57 21.95 -26.86 6.73
C ARG A 57 21.88 -28.39 6.73
N GLU A 58 20.88 -28.97 6.08
CA GLU A 58 20.75 -30.42 5.93
C GLU A 58 21.92 -31.05 5.18
N ARG A 59 22.47 -30.34 4.18
CA ARG A 59 23.53 -30.86 3.31
C ARG A 59 24.93 -30.63 3.85
N PHE A 60 25.17 -29.49 4.51
CA PHE A 60 26.52 -29.02 4.85
C PHE A 60 26.71 -28.76 6.36
N GLY A 61 25.67 -28.89 7.18
CA GLY A 61 25.70 -28.51 8.59
C GLY A 61 25.44 -27.02 8.81
N ASP A 62 25.61 -26.53 10.04
CA ASP A 62 25.40 -25.12 10.35
C ASP A 62 26.37 -24.19 9.61
N LEU A 63 25.88 -23.02 9.21
CA LEU A 63 26.72 -21.95 8.69
C LEU A 63 27.69 -21.50 9.80
N PRO A 64 29.01 -21.45 9.55
CA PRO A 64 29.93 -20.83 10.50
C PRO A 64 29.60 -19.35 10.67
N GLU A 65 29.67 -18.86 11.92
CA GLU A 65 29.43 -17.45 12.30
C GLU A 65 30.35 -16.45 11.59
#